data_AF-A0A1U7NM32-F1
#
_entry.id   AF-A0A1U7NM32-F1
#
_cell.length_a   1.000
_cell.length_b   1.000
_cell.length_c   1.000
_cell.angle_alpha   90.00
_cell.angle_beta   90.00
_cell.angle_gamma   90.00
#
_symmetry.space_group_name_H-M   'P 1'
#
loop_
_entity.id
_entity.type
_entity.pdbx_description
1 polymer ?
#
loop_
_entity_poly.entity_id
_entity_poly.type
_entity_poly.pdbx_seq_one_letter_code
_entity_poly.pdbx_strand_id
1 'polypeptide(L)'
;MRNRNKHQFKRSCPIWVKFLPPSFLPVGITWSITKKMGTTQILGIVLGITLVSPQLLNAYAVAGATEIPVWDFGFAQVEMIGYQVQVLPAILAGFALVFIEKFFRKITPALVSMIVVPFCSLVLAVLVAYTILGPVGWVIGGWISDIIWAGLNSNVKWLFATIFGFVYAPLVITGLHHMTNAIDSQLVASFGGTNLWPMIALSNIAQGSAVFAMSVLQKKNEKAQQISIPAMISCYLSVTEPAIFGVNLRYGFPFLCGMVGSSLAATVSVSFGVTATNIGVGGIPGILSIFPQCSAS
;
A
#
# COMPACT_ATOMS: atom_id res chain seq x y z
N MET A 1 -31.40 0.66 -15.39
CA MET A 1 -31.13 0.58 -13.94
C MET A 1 -29.66 0.31 -13.55
N ARG A 2 -28.67 0.57 -14.43
CA ARG A 2 -27.25 0.15 -14.22
C ARG A 2 -26.32 1.22 -13.63
N ASN A 3 -26.83 2.43 -13.32
CA ASN A 3 -25.98 3.61 -13.04
C ASN A 3 -26.01 4.14 -11.58
N ARG A 4 -26.79 3.54 -10.67
CA ARG A 4 -26.85 3.99 -9.25
C ARG A 4 -25.73 3.40 -8.35
N ASN A 5 -25.04 2.35 -8.77
CA ASN A 5 -24.07 1.66 -7.91
C ASN A 5 -22.67 2.30 -7.88
N LYS A 6 -22.29 3.13 -8.86
CA LYS A 6 -20.94 3.74 -8.89
C LYS A 6 -20.75 4.83 -7.82
N HIS A 7 -21.82 5.54 -7.43
CA HIS A 7 -21.74 6.58 -6.39
C HIS A 7 -21.76 6.05 -4.95
N GLN A 8 -22.25 4.82 -4.71
CA GLN A 8 -22.18 4.21 -3.39
C GLN A 8 -20.77 3.71 -3.03
N PHE A 9 -19.96 3.31 -4.02
CA PHE A 9 -18.62 2.78 -3.76
C PHE A 9 -17.68 3.79 -3.07
N LYS A 10 -17.78 5.09 -3.40
CA LYS A 10 -16.94 6.15 -2.79
C LYS A 10 -17.32 6.50 -1.34
N ARG A 11 -18.50 6.12 -0.84
CA ARG A 11 -19.00 6.50 0.50
C ARG A 11 -18.97 5.36 1.53
N SER A 12 -18.48 4.18 1.17
CA SER A 12 -18.71 2.97 1.98
C SER A 12 -17.45 2.32 2.54
N CYS A 13 -16.30 2.98 2.57
CA CYS A 13 -15.16 2.46 3.33
C CYS A 13 -15.40 2.74 4.83
N PRO A 14 -15.60 1.71 5.68
CA PRO A 14 -15.79 1.90 7.11
C PRO A 14 -14.57 2.62 7.67
N ILE A 15 -14.82 3.57 8.57
CA ILE A 15 -13.78 4.38 9.21
C ILE A 15 -12.67 3.50 9.79
N TRP A 16 -13.02 2.33 10.34
CA TRP A 16 -12.09 1.36 10.91
C TRP A 16 -11.00 0.87 9.95
N VAL A 17 -11.28 0.75 8.64
CA VAL A 17 -10.26 0.33 7.65
C VAL A 17 -9.12 1.35 7.58
N LYS A 18 -9.38 2.63 7.85
CA LYS A 18 -8.37 3.68 7.89
C LYS A 18 -7.51 3.66 9.15
N PHE A 19 -7.98 3.03 10.23
CA PHE A 19 -7.28 2.93 11.51
C PHE A 19 -6.60 1.57 11.70
N LEU A 20 -6.63 0.72 10.66
CA LEU A 20 -6.05 -0.60 10.73
C LEU A 20 -4.52 -0.49 10.77
N PRO A 21 -3.84 -1.13 11.74
CA PRO A 21 -2.38 -1.11 11.78
C PRO A 21 -1.80 -1.75 10.50
N PRO A 22 -0.60 -1.35 10.05
CA PRO A 22 0.02 -1.89 8.83
C PRO A 22 0.11 -3.42 8.82
N SER A 23 0.36 -4.04 9.97
CA SER A 23 0.42 -5.50 10.13
C SER A 23 -0.87 -6.22 9.75
N PHE A 24 -2.02 -5.53 9.79
CA PHE A 24 -3.34 -6.06 9.46
C PHE A 24 -3.81 -5.70 8.04
N LEU A 25 -2.97 -5.08 7.21
CA LEU A 25 -3.30 -4.74 5.81
C LEU A 25 -4.02 -5.88 5.04
N PRO A 26 -3.61 -7.16 5.15
CA PRO A 26 -4.33 -8.27 4.54
C PRO A 26 -5.83 -8.34 4.87
N VAL A 27 -6.23 -7.98 6.09
CA VAL A 27 -7.65 -7.95 6.54
C VAL A 27 -8.43 -6.89 5.77
N GLY A 28 -7.88 -5.69 5.65
CA GLY A 28 -8.52 -4.61 4.88
C GLY A 28 -8.67 -4.95 3.40
N ILE A 29 -7.67 -5.63 2.83
CA ILE A 29 -7.63 -6.03 1.41
C ILE A 29 -8.67 -7.11 1.12
N THR A 30 -8.67 -8.22 1.87
CA THR A 30 -9.60 -9.35 1.70
C THR A 30 -11.05 -8.93 1.93
N TRP A 31 -11.30 -8.06 2.91
CA TRP A 31 -12.62 -7.41 3.10
C TRP A 31 -13.02 -6.54 1.89
N SER A 32 -12.09 -5.73 1.37
CA SER A 32 -12.36 -4.86 0.22
C SER A 32 -12.69 -5.67 -1.04
N ILE A 33 -11.99 -6.78 -1.27
CA ILE A 33 -12.21 -7.69 -2.40
C ILE A 33 -13.58 -8.37 -2.30
N THR A 34 -13.88 -8.98 -1.15
CA THR A 34 -15.18 -9.66 -0.94
C THR A 34 -16.35 -8.68 -1.05
N LYS A 35 -16.20 -7.47 -0.51
CA LYS A 35 -17.18 -6.39 -0.67
C LYS A 35 -17.38 -5.98 -2.13
N LYS A 36 -16.29 -5.77 -2.89
CA LYS A 36 -16.34 -5.35 -4.30
C LYS A 36 -16.94 -6.44 -5.20
N MET A 37 -16.68 -7.70 -4.88
CA MET A 37 -17.14 -8.87 -5.64
C MET A 37 -18.52 -9.37 -5.25
N GLY A 38 -19.14 -8.74 -4.24
CA GLY A 38 -20.49 -9.04 -3.76
C GLY A 38 -20.61 -10.35 -2.99
N THR A 39 -19.54 -10.81 -2.34
CA THR A 39 -19.55 -12.03 -1.52
C THR A 39 -19.56 -11.69 -0.01
N THR A 40 -19.47 -12.70 0.85
CA THR A 40 -19.62 -12.50 2.29
C THR A 40 -18.41 -11.77 2.88
N GLN A 41 -18.61 -10.51 3.29
CA GLN A 41 -17.56 -9.65 3.83
C GLN A 41 -16.91 -10.21 5.10
N ILE A 42 -17.68 -10.90 5.96
CA ILE A 42 -17.13 -11.49 7.20
C ILE A 42 -16.12 -12.60 6.90
N LEU A 43 -16.33 -13.38 5.83
CA LEU A 43 -15.38 -14.42 5.43
C LEU A 43 -14.07 -13.81 4.94
N GLY A 44 -14.14 -12.66 4.25
CA GLY A 44 -12.96 -11.89 3.89
C GLY A 44 -12.18 -11.45 5.12
N ILE A 45 -12.86 -10.87 6.12
CA ILE A 45 -12.20 -10.47 7.38
C ILE A 45 -11.55 -11.66 8.08
N VAL A 46 -12.26 -12.79 8.21
CA VAL A 46 -11.72 -13.99 8.88
C VAL A 46 -10.50 -14.53 8.14
N LEU A 47 -10.54 -14.64 6.81
CA LEU A 47 -9.38 -15.03 6.01
C LEU A 47 -8.20 -14.06 6.18
N GLY A 48 -8.48 -12.77 6.21
CA GLY A 48 -7.45 -11.77 6.47
C GLY A 48 -6.79 -11.94 7.85
N ILE A 49 -7.59 -12.27 8.87
CA ILE A 49 -7.09 -12.50 10.24
C ILE A 49 -6.22 -13.75 10.28
N THR A 50 -6.60 -14.83 9.57
CA THR A 50 -5.75 -16.03 9.52
C THR A 50 -4.38 -15.69 8.94
N LEU A 51 -4.32 -14.93 7.83
CA LEU A 51 -3.07 -14.51 7.17
C LEU A 51 -2.11 -13.74 8.08
N VAL A 52 -2.61 -13.07 9.12
CA VAL A 52 -1.82 -12.26 10.05
C VAL A 52 -1.80 -12.84 11.47
N SER A 53 -2.18 -14.12 11.62
CA SER A 53 -2.28 -14.79 12.91
C SER A 53 -0.95 -14.72 13.68
N PRO A 54 -0.99 -14.41 15.00
CA PRO A 54 0.22 -14.36 15.84
C PRO A 54 0.89 -15.72 16.05
N GLN A 55 0.20 -16.82 15.69
CA GLN A 55 0.75 -18.18 15.73
C GLN A 55 1.72 -18.47 14.57
N LEU A 56 1.75 -17.60 13.56
CA LEU A 56 2.62 -17.72 12.39
C LEU A 56 3.90 -16.93 12.63
N LEU A 57 5.00 -17.39 12.01
CA LEU A 57 6.23 -16.62 11.97
C LEU A 57 5.94 -15.29 11.29
N ASN A 58 6.24 -14.21 12.00
CA ASN A 58 5.96 -12.87 11.50
C ASN A 58 6.76 -12.60 10.22
N ALA A 59 6.13 -12.03 9.18
CA ALA A 59 6.76 -11.71 7.90
C ALA A 59 8.10 -10.96 8.04
N TYR A 60 8.20 -10.06 9.03
CA TYR A 60 9.41 -9.28 9.31
C TYR A 60 10.56 -10.12 9.87
N ALA A 61 10.26 -11.24 10.52
CA ALA A 61 11.25 -12.13 11.13
C ALA A 61 11.78 -13.19 10.16
N VAL A 62 11.16 -13.35 8.98
CA VAL A 62 11.52 -14.37 7.98
C VAL A 62 12.95 -14.17 7.48
N ALA A 63 13.37 -12.93 7.19
CA ALA A 63 14.70 -12.63 6.65
C ALA A 63 15.86 -12.92 7.62
N GLY A 64 15.58 -13.05 8.93
CA GLY A 64 16.57 -13.33 9.97
C GLY A 64 16.34 -14.63 10.75
N ALA A 65 15.37 -15.45 10.33
CA ALA A 65 15.03 -16.69 11.03
C ALA A 65 16.03 -17.80 10.67
N THR A 66 16.63 -18.41 11.70
CA THR A 66 17.52 -19.58 11.54
C THR A 66 16.76 -20.83 11.11
N GLU A 67 15.50 -20.97 11.56
CA GLU A 67 14.58 -22.03 11.17
C GLU A 67 13.17 -21.47 10.98
N ILE A 68 12.53 -21.82 9.87
CA ILE A 68 11.14 -21.46 9.58
C ILE A 68 10.26 -22.61 10.08
N PRO A 69 9.31 -22.37 11.00
CA PRO A 69 8.39 -23.41 11.45
C PRO A 69 7.53 -23.90 10.28
N VAL A 70 7.36 -25.21 10.18
CA VAL A 70 6.58 -25.86 9.10
C VAL A 70 5.45 -26.70 9.69
N TRP A 71 4.29 -26.67 9.05
CA TRP A 71 3.30 -27.73 9.21
C TRP A 71 3.76 -28.93 8.40
N ASP A 72 4.12 -30.01 9.10
CA ASP A 72 4.49 -31.27 8.49
C ASP A 72 3.28 -32.20 8.39
N PHE A 73 2.81 -32.44 7.17
CA PHE A 73 1.72 -33.38 6.88
C PHE A 73 2.24 -34.76 6.46
N GLY A 74 3.54 -35.03 6.57
CA GLY A 74 4.22 -36.26 6.17
C GLY A 74 4.47 -36.41 4.67
N PHE A 75 3.58 -35.86 3.83
CA PHE A 75 3.71 -35.83 2.36
C PHE A 75 3.96 -34.43 1.78
N ALA A 76 3.73 -33.39 2.58
CA ALA A 76 3.94 -32.00 2.21
C ALA A 76 4.30 -31.19 3.46
N GLN A 77 5.27 -30.30 3.31
CA GLN A 77 5.62 -29.32 4.34
C GLN A 77 5.13 -27.95 3.88
N VAL A 78 4.41 -27.24 4.76
CA VAL A 78 3.90 -25.90 4.49
C VAL A 78 4.51 -24.94 5.50
N GLU A 79 5.21 -23.94 5.02
CA GLU A 79 5.84 -22.94 5.87
C GLU A 79 4.78 -22.13 6.64
N MET A 80 4.93 -22.06 7.96
CA MET A 80 4.05 -21.31 8.86
C MET A 80 4.41 -19.82 8.86
N ILE A 81 4.45 -19.23 7.67
CA ILE A 81 4.76 -17.81 7.48
C ILE A 81 3.48 -16.99 7.51
N GLY A 82 3.50 -15.94 8.32
CA GLY A 82 2.49 -14.90 8.32
C GLY A 82 2.72 -13.95 7.16
N TYR A 83 1.64 -13.41 6.61
CA TYR A 83 1.66 -12.46 5.49
C TYR A 83 1.40 -11.05 5.99
N GLN A 84 1.89 -10.71 7.19
CA GLN A 84 1.76 -9.36 7.75
C GLN A 84 2.36 -8.35 6.77
N VAL A 85 1.65 -7.23 6.55
CA VAL A 85 2.08 -6.15 5.63
C VAL A 85 2.10 -6.55 4.14
N GLN A 86 1.92 -7.83 3.80
CA GLN A 86 1.97 -8.32 2.43
C GLN A 86 0.68 -8.08 1.66
N VAL A 87 0.78 -7.35 0.54
CA VAL A 87 -0.37 -6.97 -0.28
C VAL A 87 -0.70 -8.05 -1.32
N LEU A 88 0.31 -8.58 -2.03
CA LEU A 88 0.11 -9.54 -3.12
C LEU A 88 -0.52 -10.87 -2.64
N PRO A 89 0.03 -11.57 -1.63
CA PRO A 89 -0.61 -12.74 -1.02
C PRO A 89 -2.06 -12.50 -0.61
N ALA A 90 -2.35 -11.36 0.02
CA ALA A 90 -3.70 -11.03 0.48
C ALA A 90 -4.69 -10.83 -0.68
N ILE A 91 -4.24 -10.22 -1.79
CA ILE A 91 -5.07 -10.06 -2.99
C ILE A 91 -5.40 -11.42 -3.60
N LEU A 92 -4.39 -12.29 -3.77
CA LEU A 92 -4.57 -13.62 -4.34
C LEU A 92 -5.51 -14.46 -3.49
N ALA A 93 -5.30 -14.49 -2.17
CA ALA A 93 -6.15 -15.21 -1.22
C ALA A 93 -7.60 -14.68 -1.24
N GLY A 94 -7.78 -13.36 -1.27
CA GLY A 94 -9.11 -12.73 -1.35
C GLY A 94 -9.86 -13.11 -2.63
N PHE A 95 -9.18 -13.16 -3.78
CA PHE A 95 -9.79 -13.64 -5.01
C PHE A 95 -10.16 -15.12 -4.96
N ALA A 96 -9.27 -15.96 -4.43
CA ALA A 96 -9.54 -17.40 -4.27
C ALA A 96 -10.80 -17.62 -3.43
N LEU A 97 -10.93 -16.96 -2.28
CA LEU A 97 -12.12 -17.02 -1.45
C LEU A 97 -13.39 -16.63 -2.21
N VAL A 98 -13.35 -15.55 -2.99
CA VAL A 98 -14.50 -15.10 -3.78
C VAL A 98 -14.93 -16.16 -4.80
N PHE A 99 -13.98 -16.78 -5.49
CA PHE A 99 -14.30 -17.79 -6.50
C PHE A 99 -14.80 -19.09 -5.86
N ILE A 100 -14.16 -19.52 -4.77
CA ILE A 100 -14.55 -20.71 -4.02
C ILE A 100 -15.95 -20.51 -3.41
N GLU A 101 -16.22 -19.37 -2.77
CA GLU A 101 -17.53 -19.08 -2.18
C GLU A 101 -18.63 -19.09 -3.25
N LYS A 102 -18.39 -18.47 -4.41
CA LYS A 102 -19.34 -18.49 -5.54
C LYS A 102 -19.59 -19.89 -6.08
N PHE A 103 -18.57 -20.73 -6.13
CA PHE A 103 -18.68 -22.13 -6.53
C PHE A 103 -19.57 -22.91 -5.56
N PHE A 104 -19.32 -22.83 -4.25
CA PHE A 104 -20.13 -23.53 -3.25
C PHE A 104 -21.57 -23.01 -3.18
N ARG A 105 -21.78 -21.69 -3.34
CA ARG A 105 -23.14 -21.12 -3.45
C ARG A 105 -23.96 -21.69 -4.62
N LYS A 106 -23.30 -22.09 -5.72
CA LYS A 106 -23.95 -22.64 -6.89
C LYS A 106 -24.33 -24.11 -6.72
N ILE A 107 -23.52 -24.88 -6.01
CA ILE A 107 -23.67 -26.34 -5.88
C ILE A 107 -24.52 -26.72 -4.66
N THR A 108 -24.47 -25.91 -3.61
CA THR A 108 -25.04 -26.28 -2.31
C THR A 108 -26.56 -26.02 -2.26
N PRO A 109 -27.38 -27.01 -1.87
CA PRO A 109 -28.81 -26.82 -1.64
C PRO A 109 -29.10 -25.76 -0.56
N ALA A 110 -30.22 -25.03 -0.71
CA ALA A 110 -30.58 -23.93 0.19
C ALA A 110 -30.63 -24.33 1.67
N LEU A 111 -31.10 -25.54 1.98
CA LEU A 111 -31.24 -26.06 3.35
C LEU A 111 -29.93 -26.09 4.15
N VAL A 112 -28.80 -26.39 3.50
CA VAL A 112 -27.49 -26.51 4.17
C VAL A 112 -26.54 -25.36 3.84
N SER A 113 -26.98 -24.44 2.99
CA SER A 113 -26.16 -23.34 2.45
C SER A 113 -25.60 -22.41 3.52
N MET A 114 -26.32 -22.19 4.64
CA MET A 114 -25.85 -21.32 5.72
C MET A 114 -24.63 -21.87 6.48
N ILE A 115 -24.40 -23.18 6.46
CA ILE A 115 -23.28 -23.81 7.17
C ILE A 115 -22.18 -24.21 6.17
N VAL A 116 -22.55 -24.94 5.12
CA VAL A 116 -21.60 -25.54 4.17
C VAL A 116 -20.85 -24.48 3.38
N VAL A 117 -21.53 -23.44 2.89
CA VAL A 117 -20.89 -22.40 2.08
C VAL A 117 -19.80 -21.67 2.86
N PRO A 118 -20.05 -21.04 4.03
CA PRO A 118 -19.01 -20.33 4.75
C PRO A 118 -17.91 -21.25 5.25
N PHE A 119 -18.23 -22.45 5.73
CA PHE A 119 -17.24 -23.39 6.25
C PHE A 119 -16.31 -23.91 5.14
N CYS A 120 -16.87 -24.52 4.09
CA CYS A 120 -16.05 -25.10 3.02
C CYS A 120 -15.29 -24.04 2.25
N SER A 121 -15.89 -22.86 2.01
CA SER A 121 -15.18 -21.79 1.29
C SER A 121 -14.02 -21.23 2.09
N LEU A 122 -14.18 -21.02 3.39
CA LEU A 122 -13.11 -20.51 4.23
C LEU A 122 -11.98 -21.52 4.39
N VAL A 123 -12.29 -22.79 4.73
CA VAL A 123 -11.27 -23.84 4.93
C VAL A 123 -10.45 -24.04 3.66
N LEU A 124 -11.10 -24.15 2.50
CA LEU A 124 -10.40 -24.32 1.23
C LEU A 124 -9.63 -23.06 0.84
N ALA A 125 -10.18 -21.87 1.07
CA ALA A 125 -9.46 -20.63 0.79
C ALA A 125 -8.21 -20.47 1.65
N VAL A 126 -8.28 -20.83 2.94
CA VAL A 126 -7.12 -20.83 3.85
C VAL A 126 -6.07 -21.84 3.36
N LEU A 127 -6.47 -23.07 3.08
CA LEU A 127 -5.54 -24.09 2.58
C LEU A 127 -4.84 -23.63 1.29
N VAL A 128 -5.60 -23.15 0.30
CA VAL A 128 -5.05 -22.65 -0.97
C VAL A 128 -4.18 -21.41 -0.76
N ALA A 129 -4.53 -20.55 0.21
CA ALA A 129 -3.74 -19.37 0.54
C ALA A 129 -2.36 -19.73 1.09
N TYR A 130 -2.24 -20.70 2.00
CA TYR A 130 -0.93 -21.07 2.57
C TYR A 130 -0.11 -22.01 1.68
N THR A 131 -0.76 -22.92 0.95
CA THR A 131 -0.05 -23.94 0.16
C THR A 131 0.44 -23.42 -1.19
N ILE A 132 -0.32 -22.54 -1.85
CA ILE A 132 -0.06 -22.14 -3.23
C ILE A 132 0.09 -20.62 -3.33
N LEU A 133 -0.97 -19.89 -2.97
CA LEU A 133 -1.06 -18.46 -3.33
C LEU A 133 -0.15 -17.57 -2.51
N GLY A 134 0.10 -17.93 -1.26
CA GLY A 134 1.00 -17.25 -0.35
C GLY A 134 2.44 -17.34 -0.82
N PRO A 135 3.02 -18.55 -1.01
CA PRO A 135 4.35 -18.73 -1.56
C PRO A 135 4.52 -18.07 -2.95
N VAL A 136 3.54 -18.26 -3.84
CA VAL A 136 3.55 -17.61 -5.17
C VAL A 136 3.56 -16.08 -5.04
N GLY A 137 2.70 -15.53 -4.17
CA GLY A 137 2.66 -14.09 -3.92
C GLY A 137 3.95 -13.55 -3.30
N TRP A 138 4.58 -14.33 -2.43
CA TRP A 138 5.86 -14.00 -1.80
C TRP A 138 7.01 -14.01 -2.81
N VAL A 139 7.09 -15.02 -3.66
CA VAL A 139 8.09 -15.09 -4.74
C VAL A 139 7.90 -13.90 -5.68
N ILE A 140 6.71 -13.69 -6.22
CA ILE A 140 6.45 -12.56 -7.13
C ILE A 140 6.80 -11.22 -6.46
N GLY A 141 6.41 -11.03 -5.20
CA GLY A 141 6.75 -9.84 -4.43
C GLY A 141 8.25 -9.67 -4.25
N GLY A 142 8.96 -10.75 -3.89
CA GLY A 142 10.42 -10.78 -3.76
C GLY A 142 11.12 -10.34 -5.05
N TRP A 143 10.76 -10.93 -6.19
CA TRP A 143 11.33 -10.56 -7.49
C TRP A 143 11.13 -9.08 -7.84
N ILE A 144 9.93 -8.54 -7.57
CA ILE A 144 9.64 -7.11 -7.79
C ILE A 144 10.52 -6.24 -6.88
N SER A 145 10.60 -6.61 -5.60
CA SER A 145 11.41 -5.91 -4.62
C SER A 145 12.90 -5.97 -4.94
N ASP A 146 13.42 -7.10 -5.41
CA ASP A 146 14.82 -7.28 -5.79
C ASP A 146 15.19 -6.36 -6.96
N ILE A 147 14.33 -6.29 -7.99
CA ILE A 147 14.55 -5.42 -9.16
C ILE A 147 14.58 -3.95 -8.73
N ILE A 148 13.64 -3.55 -7.88
CA ILE A 148 13.54 -2.16 -7.41
C ILE A 148 14.69 -1.81 -6.47
N TRP A 149 15.05 -2.72 -5.57
CA TRP A 149 16.18 -2.57 -4.66
C TRP A 149 17.50 -2.50 -5.41
N ALA A 150 17.71 -3.35 -6.41
CA ALA A 150 18.88 -3.31 -7.29
C ALA A 150 18.96 -1.99 -8.06
N GLY A 151 17.83 -1.50 -8.59
CA GLY A 151 17.76 -0.20 -9.26
C GLY A 151 18.14 0.96 -8.32
N LEU A 152 17.57 0.98 -7.12
CA LEU A 152 17.76 2.03 -6.10
C LEU A 152 19.11 1.98 -5.38
N ASN A 153 19.84 0.86 -5.43
CA ASN A 153 21.18 0.73 -4.85
C ASN A 153 22.30 0.61 -5.90
N SER A 154 21.97 0.72 -7.18
CA SER A 154 22.96 0.73 -8.26
C SER A 154 23.68 2.08 -8.41
N ASN A 155 24.73 2.13 -9.23
CA ASN A 155 25.39 3.37 -9.64
C ASN A 155 24.46 4.36 -10.38
N VAL A 156 23.28 3.91 -10.83
CA VAL A 156 22.26 4.76 -11.48
C VAL A 156 21.10 5.14 -10.56
N LYS A 157 21.23 4.94 -9.23
CA LYS A 157 20.18 5.26 -8.24
C LYS A 157 19.67 6.69 -8.32
N TRP A 158 20.54 7.65 -8.62
CA TRP A 158 20.18 9.06 -8.79
C TRP A 158 19.21 9.27 -9.95
N LEU A 159 19.38 8.54 -11.06
CA LEU A 159 18.53 8.65 -12.24
C LEU A 159 17.14 8.06 -11.97
N PHE A 160 17.10 6.88 -11.36
CA PHE A 160 15.84 6.28 -10.93
C PHE A 160 15.08 7.21 -9.98
N ALA A 161 15.79 7.81 -9.01
CA ALA A 161 15.20 8.71 -8.05
C ALA A 161 14.64 9.98 -8.68
N THR A 162 15.37 10.55 -9.65
CA THR A 162 14.96 11.72 -10.43
C THR A 162 13.65 11.43 -11.19
N ILE A 163 13.62 10.32 -11.95
CA ILE A 163 12.46 9.95 -12.78
C ILE A 163 11.25 9.65 -11.92
N PHE A 164 11.41 8.84 -10.87
CA PHE A 164 10.32 8.49 -9.96
C PHE A 164 9.77 9.73 -9.25
N GLY A 165 10.64 10.60 -8.72
CA GLY A 165 10.24 11.85 -8.07
C GLY A 165 9.46 12.79 -9.00
N PHE A 166 9.79 12.82 -10.29
CA PHE A 166 9.06 13.60 -11.28
C PHE A 166 7.69 12.97 -11.62
N VAL A 167 7.64 11.66 -11.84
CA VAL A 167 6.44 10.92 -12.29
C VAL A 167 5.45 10.65 -11.15
N TYR A 168 5.88 10.73 -9.89
CA TYR A 168 5.01 10.43 -8.74
C TYR A 168 3.76 11.32 -8.67
N ALA A 169 3.87 12.62 -8.88
CA ALA A 169 2.71 13.52 -8.80
C ALA A 169 1.62 13.19 -9.85
N PRO A 170 1.94 12.86 -11.12
CA PRO A 170 0.99 12.24 -12.05
C PRO A 170 0.39 10.90 -11.57
N LEU A 171 1.15 10.03 -10.91
CA LEU A 171 0.63 8.79 -10.33
C LEU A 171 -0.38 9.05 -9.20
N VAL A 172 -0.25 10.16 -8.47
CA VAL A 172 -1.23 10.60 -7.48
C VAL A 172 -2.56 10.94 -8.15
N ILE A 173 -2.53 11.67 -9.26
CA ILE A 173 -3.73 12.05 -10.03
C ILE A 173 -4.49 10.81 -10.52
N THR A 174 -3.77 9.79 -11.00
CA THR A 174 -4.37 8.55 -11.50
C THR A 174 -4.80 7.58 -10.39
N GLY A 175 -4.37 7.83 -9.14
CA GLY A 175 -4.59 6.92 -8.01
C GLY A 175 -3.65 5.71 -7.99
N LEU A 176 -2.76 5.55 -8.98
CA LEU A 176 -1.80 4.45 -9.06
C LEU A 176 -0.72 4.52 -7.97
N HIS A 177 -0.54 5.69 -7.33
CA HIS A 177 0.36 5.84 -6.19
C HIS A 177 0.05 4.89 -5.01
N HIS A 178 -1.18 4.38 -4.86
CA HIS A 178 -1.45 3.36 -3.83
C HIS A 178 -0.72 2.04 -4.09
N MET A 179 -0.32 1.75 -5.33
CA MET A 179 0.49 0.58 -5.67
C MET A 179 1.93 0.71 -5.18
N THR A 180 2.45 1.93 -5.01
CA THR A 180 3.82 2.12 -4.48
C THR A 180 3.88 1.69 -3.02
N ASN A 181 2.82 1.93 -2.23
CA ASN A 181 2.75 1.47 -0.85
C ASN A 181 2.81 -0.07 -0.76
N ALA A 182 2.21 -0.78 -1.72
CA ALA A 182 2.30 -2.24 -1.76
C ALA A 182 3.73 -2.74 -2.01
N ILE A 183 4.49 -2.00 -2.83
CA ILE A 183 5.90 -2.26 -3.10
C ILE A 183 6.75 -1.93 -1.86
N ASP A 184 6.53 -0.76 -1.24
CA ASP A 184 7.19 -0.36 0.01
C ASP A 184 7.01 -1.42 1.10
N SER A 185 5.79 -1.94 1.23
CA SER A 185 5.45 -3.01 2.17
C SER A 185 6.27 -4.27 1.94
N GLN A 186 6.44 -4.67 0.67
CA GLN A 186 7.24 -5.83 0.31
C GLN A 186 8.74 -5.56 0.50
N LEU A 187 9.24 -4.36 0.18
CA LEU A 187 10.63 -3.98 0.42
C LEU A 187 10.97 -4.03 1.91
N VAL A 188 10.08 -3.51 2.75
CA VAL A 188 10.22 -3.56 4.21
C VAL A 188 10.24 -5.01 4.71
N ALA A 189 9.38 -5.89 4.19
CA ALA A 189 9.37 -7.31 4.57
C ALA A 189 10.63 -8.07 4.10
N SER A 190 11.15 -7.76 2.91
CA SER A 190 12.30 -8.45 2.32
C SER A 190 13.65 -7.93 2.82
N PHE A 191 13.78 -6.63 3.07
CA PHE A 191 15.06 -5.95 3.34
C PHE A 191 15.09 -5.19 4.67
N GLY A 192 14.00 -5.18 5.45
CA GLY A 192 13.92 -4.46 6.73
C GLY A 192 13.79 -2.93 6.60
N GLY A 193 13.62 -2.41 5.39
CA GLY A 193 13.44 -0.98 5.13
C GLY A 193 13.11 -0.67 3.67
N THR A 194 12.80 0.60 3.39
CA THR A 194 12.49 1.08 2.03
C THR A 194 13.11 2.45 1.72
N ASN A 195 13.62 2.58 0.49
CA ASN A 195 14.14 3.83 -0.07
C ASN A 195 13.06 4.65 -0.82
N LEU A 196 11.91 4.05 -1.13
CA LEU A 196 10.83 4.70 -1.88
C LEU A 196 10.01 5.65 -0.99
N TRP A 197 9.72 5.24 0.24
CA TRP A 197 8.92 6.04 1.17
C TRP A 197 9.46 7.46 1.43
N PRO A 198 10.77 7.69 1.69
CA PRO A 198 11.32 9.04 1.81
C PRO A 198 11.07 9.91 0.56
N MET A 199 11.16 9.34 -0.63
CA MET A 199 10.91 10.06 -1.89
C MET A 199 9.45 10.50 -2.00
N ILE A 200 8.51 9.64 -1.56
CA ILE A 200 7.08 9.94 -1.50
C ILE A 200 6.82 11.09 -0.51
N ALA A 201 7.42 11.03 0.67
CA ALA A 201 7.28 12.09 1.68
C ALA A 201 7.79 13.44 1.16
N LEU A 202 8.96 13.45 0.50
CA LEU A 202 9.53 14.65 -0.12
C LEU A 202 8.69 15.17 -1.29
N SER A 203 8.07 14.28 -2.07
CA SER A 203 7.14 14.67 -3.14
C SER A 203 5.93 15.43 -2.58
N ASN A 204 5.35 14.95 -1.47
CA ASN A 204 4.22 15.61 -0.81
C ASN A 204 4.61 16.98 -0.26
N ILE A 205 5.81 17.10 0.32
CA ILE A 205 6.35 18.40 0.78
C ILE A 205 6.55 19.33 -0.41
N ALA A 206 7.13 18.87 -1.52
CA ALA A 206 7.36 19.68 -2.71
C ALA A 206 6.06 20.22 -3.32
N GLN A 207 5.01 19.40 -3.38
CA GLN A 207 3.68 19.83 -3.85
C GLN A 207 3.04 20.84 -2.89
N GLY A 208 3.21 20.67 -1.57
CA GLY A 208 2.76 21.63 -0.56
C GLY A 208 3.50 22.97 -0.66
N SER A 209 4.82 22.92 -0.87
CA SER A 209 5.66 24.11 -1.09
C SER A 209 5.30 24.87 -2.37
N ALA A 210 4.89 24.16 -3.43
CA ALA A 210 4.37 24.81 -4.64
C ALA A 210 3.07 25.58 -4.38
N VAL A 211 2.16 25.02 -3.56
CA VAL A 211 0.95 25.71 -3.12
C VAL A 211 1.30 26.91 -2.23
N PHE A 212 2.27 26.75 -1.33
CA PHE A 212 2.75 27.86 -0.48
C PHE A 212 3.25 29.03 -1.33
N ALA A 213 4.11 28.76 -2.33
CA ALA A 213 4.61 29.77 -3.25
C ALA A 213 3.45 30.48 -3.98
N MET A 214 2.45 29.74 -4.44
CA MET A 214 1.25 30.33 -5.04
C MET A 214 0.43 31.16 -4.06
N SER A 215 0.34 30.74 -2.79
CA SER A 215 -0.30 31.52 -1.73
C SER A 215 0.41 32.86 -1.53
N VAL A 216 1.74 32.88 -1.53
CA VAL A 216 2.52 34.12 -1.40
C VAL A 216 2.33 35.03 -2.62
N LEU A 217 2.35 34.47 -3.84
CA LEU A 217 2.11 35.23 -5.08
C LEU A 217 0.69 35.81 -5.15
N GLN A 218 -0.31 35.07 -4.64
CA GLN A 218 -1.72 35.45 -4.64
C GLN A 218 -2.16 36.06 -3.30
N LYS A 219 -1.23 36.60 -2.50
CA LYS A 219 -1.52 37.13 -1.15
C LYS A 219 -2.62 38.19 -1.10
N LYS A 220 -2.84 38.91 -2.21
CA LYS A 220 -3.85 39.97 -2.34
C LYS A 220 -5.25 39.45 -2.70
N ASN A 221 -5.39 38.16 -3.00
CA ASN A 221 -6.66 37.55 -3.39
C ASN A 221 -7.19 36.66 -2.25
N GLU A 222 -8.13 37.21 -1.47
CA GLU A 222 -8.72 36.53 -0.31
C GLU A 222 -9.36 35.18 -0.68
N LYS A 223 -10.04 35.11 -1.83
CA LYS A 223 -10.66 33.87 -2.32
C LYS A 223 -9.62 32.79 -2.64
N ALA A 224 -8.45 33.19 -3.12
CA ALA A 224 -7.36 32.25 -3.37
C ALA A 224 -6.73 31.77 -2.05
N GLN A 225 -6.53 32.66 -1.07
CA GLN A 225 -5.98 32.28 0.24
C GLN A 225 -6.88 31.30 1.00
N GLN A 226 -8.20 31.47 0.91
CA GLN A 226 -9.18 30.57 1.53
C GLN A 226 -9.07 29.12 1.05
N ILE A 227 -8.48 28.88 -0.13
CA ILE A 227 -8.26 27.55 -0.69
C ILE A 227 -6.81 27.12 -0.50
N SER A 228 -5.84 27.99 -0.81
CA SER A 228 -4.42 27.65 -0.83
C SER A 228 -3.86 27.32 0.55
N ILE A 229 -4.25 28.06 1.60
CA ILE A 229 -3.74 27.83 2.97
C ILE A 229 -4.17 26.46 3.50
N PRO A 230 -5.47 26.08 3.53
CA PRO A 230 -5.87 24.76 4.02
C PRO A 230 -5.33 23.64 3.13
N ALA A 231 -5.25 23.84 1.81
CA ALA A 231 -4.69 22.87 0.89
C ALA A 231 -3.19 22.62 1.13
N MET A 232 -2.42 23.67 1.41
CA MET A 232 -1.00 23.59 1.78
C MET A 232 -0.82 22.80 3.09
N ILE A 233 -1.56 23.16 4.15
CA ILE A 233 -1.48 22.48 5.45
C ILE A 233 -1.81 20.99 5.29
N SER A 234 -2.88 20.69 4.56
CA SER A 234 -3.28 19.33 4.20
C SER A 234 -2.14 18.56 3.51
N CYS A 235 -1.48 19.18 2.54
CA CYS A 235 -0.39 18.56 1.77
C CYS A 235 0.83 18.26 2.64
N TYR A 236 1.18 19.16 3.56
CA TYR A 236 2.25 18.93 4.53
C TYR A 236 1.92 17.83 5.55
N LEU A 237 0.64 17.55 5.78
CA LEU A 237 0.15 16.41 6.57
C LEU A 237 -0.09 15.15 5.70
N SER A 238 0.54 15.08 4.52
CA SER A 238 0.46 13.96 3.58
C SER A 238 -0.86 13.77 2.83
N VAL A 239 -1.77 14.74 2.87
CA VAL A 239 -3.03 14.71 2.11
C VAL A 239 -2.91 15.69 0.94
N THR A 240 -2.51 15.18 -0.21
CA THR A 240 -2.09 15.97 -1.37
C THR A 240 -3.23 16.33 -2.33
N GLU A 241 -4.38 15.67 -2.25
CA GLU A 241 -5.49 15.88 -3.16
C GLU A 241 -6.04 17.32 -3.15
N PRO A 242 -6.23 17.99 -2.00
CA PRO A 242 -6.66 19.38 -1.97
C PRO A 242 -5.65 20.33 -2.63
N ALA A 243 -4.35 20.05 -2.49
CA ALA A 243 -3.28 20.85 -3.09
C ALA A 243 -3.19 20.66 -4.61
N ILE A 244 -3.18 19.41 -5.05
CA ILE A 244 -3.05 19.06 -6.47
C ILE A 244 -4.28 19.54 -7.25
N PHE A 245 -5.49 19.19 -6.80
CA PHE A 245 -6.72 19.53 -7.53
C PHE A 245 -7.22 20.95 -7.25
N GLY A 246 -6.99 21.48 -6.05
CA GLY A 246 -7.45 22.82 -5.67
C GLY A 246 -6.60 23.96 -6.21
N VAL A 247 -5.29 23.74 -6.38
CA VAL A 247 -4.33 24.80 -6.74
C VAL A 247 -3.40 24.37 -7.87
N ASN A 248 -2.60 23.31 -7.70
CA ASN A 248 -1.47 23.05 -8.59
C ASN A 248 -1.91 22.75 -10.04
N LEU A 249 -2.91 21.88 -10.24
CA LEU A 249 -3.45 21.58 -11.57
C LEU A 249 -4.25 22.73 -12.16
N ARG A 250 -4.90 23.55 -11.33
CA ARG A 250 -5.70 24.69 -11.79
C ARG A 250 -4.83 25.70 -12.57
N TYR A 251 -3.59 25.88 -12.12
CA TYR A 251 -2.66 26.82 -12.75
C TYR A 251 -1.59 26.13 -13.60
N GLY A 252 -1.41 24.81 -13.49
CA GLY A 252 -0.48 23.99 -14.27
C GLY A 252 1.01 24.22 -13.98
N PHE A 253 1.42 25.48 -13.93
CA PHE A 253 2.78 25.89 -13.59
C PHE A 253 3.24 25.42 -12.19
N PRO A 254 2.44 25.59 -11.11
CA PRO A 254 2.86 25.14 -9.78
C PRO A 254 3.00 23.62 -9.69
N PHE A 255 2.19 22.88 -10.46
CA PHE A 255 2.30 21.43 -10.54
C PHE A 255 3.65 20.99 -11.10
N LEU A 256 4.10 21.61 -12.20
CA LEU A 256 5.40 21.32 -12.79
C LEU A 256 6.55 21.73 -11.85
N CYS A 257 6.47 22.89 -11.20
CA CYS A 257 7.45 23.30 -10.20
C CYS A 257 7.55 22.29 -9.03
N GLY A 258 6.40 21.80 -8.56
CA GLY A 258 6.35 20.75 -7.54
C GLY A 258 6.95 19.42 -8.01
N MET A 259 6.76 19.04 -9.27
CA MET A 259 7.39 17.84 -9.86
C MET A 259 8.91 17.95 -9.95
N VAL A 260 9.42 19.11 -10.39
CA VAL A 260 10.87 19.37 -10.45
C VAL A 260 11.47 19.42 -9.05
N GLY A 261 10.81 20.08 -8.09
CA GLY A 261 11.24 20.09 -6.69
C GLY A 261 11.26 18.70 -6.06
N SER A 262 10.22 17.90 -6.33
CA SER A 262 10.12 16.49 -5.93
C SER A 262 11.25 15.65 -6.52
N SER A 263 11.53 15.82 -7.81
CA SER A 263 12.64 15.15 -8.50
C SER A 263 13.98 15.46 -7.84
N LEU A 264 14.30 16.75 -7.62
CA LEU A 264 15.58 17.14 -7.00
C LEU A 264 15.70 16.63 -5.57
N ALA A 265 14.63 16.75 -4.77
CA ALA A 265 14.62 16.26 -3.40
C ALA A 265 14.79 14.74 -3.33
N ALA A 266 14.11 13.99 -4.21
CA ALA A 266 14.24 12.54 -4.30
C ALA A 266 15.67 12.11 -4.68
N THR A 267 16.28 12.79 -5.66
CA THR A 267 17.67 12.53 -6.08
C THR A 267 18.65 12.75 -4.94
N VAL A 268 18.51 13.86 -4.22
CA VAL A 268 19.32 14.16 -3.02
C VAL A 268 19.12 13.05 -1.98
N SER A 269 17.87 12.75 -1.60
CA SER A 269 17.54 11.74 -0.59
C SER A 269 18.17 10.37 -0.87
N VAL A 270 18.03 9.87 -2.10
CA VAL A 270 18.57 8.55 -2.48
C VAL A 270 20.09 8.58 -2.64
N SER A 271 20.67 9.71 -3.08
CA SER A 271 22.12 9.86 -3.19
C SER A 271 22.81 9.82 -1.82
N PHE A 272 22.17 10.40 -0.80
CA PHE A 272 22.63 10.36 0.60
C PHE A 272 22.25 9.07 1.35
N GLY A 273 21.58 8.11 0.71
CA GLY A 273 21.25 6.81 1.32
C GLY A 273 20.19 6.91 2.42
N VAL A 274 19.23 7.82 2.28
CA VAL A 274 18.12 7.98 3.25
C VAL A 274 17.12 6.84 3.08
N THR A 275 17.01 6.00 4.10
CA THR A 275 16.10 4.85 4.18
C THR A 275 15.00 5.07 5.24
N ALA A 276 13.83 4.46 5.04
CA ALA A 276 12.76 4.42 6.03
C ALA A 276 12.56 3.02 6.62
N THR A 277 12.20 2.98 7.91
CA THR A 277 11.90 1.75 8.66
C THR A 277 10.58 1.11 8.21
N ASN A 278 9.57 1.94 7.95
CA ASN A 278 8.21 1.51 7.63
C ASN A 278 7.49 2.60 6.82
N ILE A 279 6.35 2.22 6.23
CA ILE A 279 5.36 3.15 5.68
C ILE A 279 4.67 3.86 6.86
N GLY A 280 4.88 5.18 6.98
CA GLY A 280 4.32 6.00 8.05
C GLY A 280 3.33 7.05 7.59
N VAL A 281 3.21 8.14 8.35
CA VAL A 281 2.52 9.36 7.89
C VAL A 281 3.50 10.12 7.00
N GLY A 282 3.14 10.40 5.75
CA GLY A 282 4.02 11.14 4.84
C GLY A 282 4.08 12.64 5.16
N GLY A 283 4.68 13.44 4.27
CA GLY A 283 4.82 14.88 4.48
C GLY A 283 5.82 15.22 5.59
N ILE A 284 5.57 16.28 6.35
CA ILE A 284 6.47 16.72 7.43
C ILE A 284 6.62 15.66 8.55
N PRO A 285 5.54 14.99 9.02
CA PRO A 285 5.66 13.91 10.00
C PRO A 285 6.46 12.70 9.50
N GLY A 286 6.71 12.58 8.19
CA GLY A 286 7.45 11.47 7.58
C GLY A 286 8.87 11.30 8.11
N ILE A 287 9.46 12.34 8.69
CA ILE A 287 10.76 12.26 9.36
C ILE A 287 10.79 11.23 10.50
N LEU A 288 9.64 10.97 11.13
CA LEU A 288 9.52 9.99 12.22
C LEU A 288 9.64 8.54 11.75
N SER A 289 9.52 8.28 10.44
CA SER A 289 9.61 6.95 9.85
C SER A 289 10.97 6.67 9.20
N ILE A 290 11.84 7.69 9.11
CA ILE A 290 13.17 7.63 8.52
C ILE A 290 14.17 7.11 9.56
N PHE A 291 15.13 6.27 9.15
CA PHE A 291 16.20 5.86 10.04
C PHE A 291 17.06 7.07 10.45
N PRO A 292 17.41 7.23 11.73
CA PRO A 292 18.26 8.34 12.18
C PRO A 292 19.70 8.28 11.64
N GLN A 293 20.10 7.13 11.09
CA GLN A 293 21.41 6.90 10.49
C GLN A 293 21.21 6.71 8.99
N CYS A 294 21.89 7.51 8.17
CA CYS A 294 21.96 7.26 6.74
C CYS A 294 22.67 5.93 6.53
N SER A 295 22.12 5.07 5.67
CA SER A 295 22.79 3.84 5.24
C SER A 295 23.96 4.25 4.33
N ALA A 296 25.08 4.66 4.93
CA ALA A 296 26.34 4.79 4.24
C ALA A 296 26.72 3.39 3.76
N SER A 297 26.95 3.28 2.45
CA SER A 297 27.54 2.11 1.78
C SER A 297 28.71 1.53 2.56
#